data_AF-A0A7K2NPY5-F1
#
_entry.id   AF-A0A7K2NPY5-F1
#
_cell.length_a   1.000
_cell.length_b   1.000
_cell.length_c   1.000
_cell.angle_alpha   90.00
_cell.angle_beta   90.00
_cell.angle_gamma   90.00
#
_symmetry.space_group_name_H-M   'P 1'
#
loop_
_entity.id
_entity.type
_entity.pdbx_description
1 polymer ?
#
loop_
_entity_poly.entity_id
_entity_poly.type
_entity_poly.pdbx_seq_one_letter_code
_entity_poly.pdbx_strand_id
1 'polypeptide(L)'
;DCGGGAWIGRAGLEAALRAHDGREGGSAPLLARAEERFGPAVGLPGQVYPRPDRPAVLASFAPEVASCAATDPVAAEILGAAARHLADSAAAVCPAAGEPLVAVTGGLTRLGDPLLVPLGDELAKRLPQARWTAAEGDPLDGSVRVATALATGSFTLPGDDRMLWVTTAPDG
;
A
#
# COMPACT_ATOMS: atom_id res chain seq x y z
N ASP A 1 -1.15 -7.38 -2.21
CA ASP A 1 -1.92 -6.12 -2.36
C ASP A 1 -2.85 -5.75 -1.21
N CYS A 2 -3.17 -6.63 -0.25
CA CYS A 2 -3.99 -6.22 0.89
C CYS A 2 -3.35 -5.02 1.62
N GLY A 3 -4.13 -3.98 1.88
CA GLY A 3 -3.66 -2.71 2.44
C GLY A 3 -2.91 -1.77 1.47
N GLY A 4 -2.66 -2.22 0.23
CA GLY A 4 -2.09 -1.40 -0.84
C GLY A 4 -3.06 -0.35 -1.38
N GLY A 5 -2.56 0.62 -2.16
CA GLY A 5 -3.39 1.68 -2.75
C GLY A 5 -4.54 1.13 -3.62
N ALA A 6 -4.27 0.13 -4.45
CA ALA A 6 -5.30 -0.51 -5.27
C ALA A 6 -6.39 -1.21 -4.42
N TRP A 7 -6.01 -1.76 -3.27
CA TRP A 7 -6.94 -2.37 -2.33
C TRP A 7 -7.81 -1.30 -1.66
N ILE A 8 -7.20 -0.21 -1.17
CA ILE A 8 -7.92 0.92 -0.54
C ILE A 8 -8.92 1.52 -1.52
N GLY A 9 -8.46 1.86 -2.73
CA GLY A 9 -9.32 2.48 -3.73
C GLY A 9 -10.44 1.56 -4.22
N ARG A 10 -10.18 0.25 -4.37
CA ARG A 10 -11.25 -0.72 -4.65
C ARG A 10 -12.28 -0.75 -3.52
N ALA A 11 -11.86 -0.86 -2.27
CA ALA A 11 -12.77 -0.88 -1.12
C ALA A 11 -13.61 0.40 -1.06
N GLY A 12 -13.00 1.56 -1.35
CA GLY A 12 -13.71 2.84 -1.42
C GLY A 12 -14.76 2.88 -2.54
N LEU A 13 -14.43 2.41 -3.75
CA LEU A 13 -15.37 2.32 -4.86
C LEU A 13 -16.50 1.32 -4.60
N GLU A 14 -16.20 0.21 -3.94
CA GLU A 14 -17.23 -0.75 -3.52
C GLU A 14 -18.18 -0.16 -2.46
N ALA A 15 -17.70 0.69 -1.56
CA ALA A 15 -18.53 1.44 -0.61
C ALA A 15 -19.37 2.53 -1.31
N ALA A 16 -18.81 3.21 -2.30
CA ALA A 16 -19.54 4.16 -3.15
C ALA A 16 -20.71 3.46 -3.88
N LEU A 17 -20.44 2.31 -4.51
CA LEU A 17 -21.47 1.54 -5.23
C LEU A 17 -22.55 1.00 -4.28
N ARG A 18 -22.18 0.59 -3.06
CA ARG A 18 -23.17 0.22 -2.04
C ARG A 18 -24.10 1.39 -1.70
N ALA A 19 -23.59 2.62 -1.58
CA ALA A 19 -24.44 3.80 -1.35
C ALA A 19 -25.36 4.06 -2.54
N HIS A 20 -24.85 3.92 -3.77
CA HIS A 20 -25.66 4.07 -4.99
C HIS A 20 -26.82 3.06 -5.03
N ASP A 21 -26.56 1.81 -4.65
CA ASP A 21 -27.55 0.74 -4.60
C ASP A 21 -28.51 0.83 -3.38
N GLY A 22 -28.32 1.80 -2.48
CA GLY A 22 -29.07 1.90 -1.22
C GLY A 22 -28.78 0.77 -0.22
N ARG A 23 -27.61 0.15 -0.31
CA ARG A 23 -27.18 -0.99 0.52
C ARG A 23 -26.44 -0.53 1.78
N GLU A 24 -26.55 -1.32 2.84
CA GLU A 24 -25.78 -1.13 4.07
C GLU A 24 -24.26 -1.16 3.80
N GLY A 25 -23.51 -0.42 4.63
CA GLY A 25 -22.06 -0.24 4.45
C GLY A 25 -21.70 0.64 3.25
N GLY A 26 -22.66 1.41 2.73
CA GLY A 26 -22.42 2.42 1.70
C GLY A 26 -21.89 3.74 2.27
N SER A 27 -21.12 4.47 1.46
CA SER A 27 -20.66 5.82 1.79
C SER A 27 -21.12 6.83 0.74
N ALA A 28 -21.98 7.77 1.15
CA ALA A 28 -22.40 8.88 0.31
C ALA A 28 -21.25 9.86 -0.03
N PRO A 29 -20.33 10.21 0.91
CA PRO A 29 -19.14 10.99 0.56
C PRO A 29 -18.26 10.31 -0.50
N LEU A 30 -18.02 9.00 -0.38
CA LEU A 30 -17.22 8.27 -1.37
C LEU A 30 -17.95 8.12 -2.71
N LEU A 31 -19.29 8.02 -2.70
CA LEU A 31 -20.08 8.06 -3.92
C LEU A 31 -19.91 9.39 -4.66
N ALA A 32 -20.03 10.51 -3.97
CA ALA A 32 -19.82 11.83 -4.57
C ALA A 32 -18.41 11.96 -5.18
N ARG A 33 -17.36 11.52 -4.47
CA ARG A 33 -15.98 11.49 -5.00
C ARG A 33 -15.80 10.56 -6.19
N ALA A 34 -16.45 9.39 -6.17
CA ALA A 34 -16.40 8.45 -7.28
C ALA A 34 -17.03 9.06 -8.53
N GLU A 35 -18.18 9.73 -8.38
CA GLU A 35 -18.87 10.38 -9.50
C GLU A 35 -18.12 11.58 -10.06
N GLU A 36 -17.51 12.40 -9.20
CA GLU A 36 -16.62 13.49 -9.62
C GLU A 36 -15.45 12.99 -10.46
N ARG A 37 -14.87 11.83 -10.11
CA ARG A 37 -13.63 11.34 -10.71
C ARG A 37 -13.85 10.44 -11.93
N PHE A 38 -14.87 9.60 -11.90
CA PHE A 38 -15.11 8.55 -12.89
C PHE A 38 -16.42 8.73 -13.66
N GLY A 39 -17.20 9.77 -13.36
CA GLY A 39 -18.53 9.96 -13.92
C GLY A 39 -19.57 9.09 -13.21
N PRO A 40 -20.81 9.01 -13.76
CA PRO A 40 -21.95 8.40 -13.07
C PRO A 40 -21.64 7.00 -12.52
N ALA A 41 -22.09 6.71 -11.30
CA ALA A 41 -21.86 5.41 -10.67
C ALA A 41 -22.47 4.25 -11.49
N VAL A 42 -23.54 4.53 -12.22
CA VAL A 42 -24.13 3.61 -13.20
C VAL A 42 -23.12 3.33 -14.34
N GLY A 43 -22.54 2.13 -14.30
CA GLY A 43 -21.56 1.68 -15.29
C GLY A 43 -20.09 1.77 -14.85
N LEU A 44 -19.79 2.30 -13.66
CA LEU A 44 -18.43 2.38 -13.12
C LEU A 44 -17.69 1.03 -13.12
N PRO A 45 -18.31 -0.11 -12.73
CA PRO A 45 -17.66 -1.42 -12.86
C PRO A 45 -17.22 -1.75 -14.29
N GLY A 46 -18.06 -1.45 -15.29
CA GLY A 46 -17.77 -1.69 -16.69
C GLY A 46 -16.63 -0.83 -17.24
N GLN A 47 -16.39 0.33 -16.65
CA GLN A 47 -15.31 1.23 -17.04
C GLN A 47 -13.97 0.89 -16.38
N VAL A 48 -13.99 0.35 -15.16
CA VAL A 48 -12.78 0.11 -14.35
C VAL A 48 -12.24 -1.31 -14.52
N TYR A 49 -13.10 -2.33 -14.51
CA TYR A 49 -12.64 -3.73 -14.43
C TYR A 49 -11.96 -4.29 -15.68
N PRO A 50 -12.37 -3.95 -16.91
CA PRO A 50 -11.73 -4.46 -18.12
C PRO A 50 -10.37 -3.83 -18.42
N ARG A 51 -9.97 -2.79 -17.69
CA ARG A 51 -8.79 -2.01 -18.03
C ARG A 51 -7.48 -2.77 -17.74
N PRO A 52 -6.48 -2.69 -18.63
CA PRO A 52 -5.16 -3.29 -18.38
C PRO A 52 -4.39 -2.57 -17.25
N ASP A 53 -4.62 -1.27 -17.07
CA ASP A 53 -4.05 -0.44 -16.00
C ASP A 53 -4.93 -0.40 -14.73
N ARG A 54 -5.85 -1.35 -14.58
CA ARG A 54 -6.82 -1.40 -13.47
C ARG A 54 -6.19 -1.19 -12.08
N PRO A 55 -5.06 -1.82 -11.70
CA PRO A 55 -4.46 -1.58 -10.39
C PRO A 55 -4.12 -0.10 -10.15
N ALA A 56 -3.61 0.59 -11.17
CA ALA A 56 -3.28 2.01 -11.09
C ALA A 56 -4.55 2.88 -10.99
N VAL A 57 -5.58 2.56 -11.77
CA VAL A 57 -6.88 3.26 -11.73
C VAL A 57 -7.52 3.13 -10.35
N LEU A 58 -7.58 1.91 -9.81
CA LEU A 58 -8.08 1.66 -8.46
C LEU A 58 -7.24 2.42 -7.44
N ALA A 59 -5.91 2.31 -7.50
CA ALA A 59 -5.03 3.01 -6.57
C ALA A 59 -5.20 4.53 -6.60
N SER A 60 -5.58 5.08 -7.76
CA SER A 60 -5.81 6.50 -7.92
C SER A 60 -6.97 7.05 -7.09
N PHE A 61 -7.87 6.17 -6.60
CA PHE A 61 -8.98 6.54 -5.72
C PHE A 61 -8.62 6.51 -4.22
N ALA A 62 -7.49 5.92 -3.83
CA ALA A 62 -7.07 5.86 -2.43
C ALA A 62 -6.93 7.25 -1.75
N PRO A 63 -6.44 8.30 -2.42
CA PRO A 63 -6.44 9.66 -1.85
C PRO A 63 -7.83 10.20 -1.52
N GLU A 64 -8.86 9.84 -2.30
CA GLU A 64 -10.24 10.25 -2.00
C GLU A 64 -10.77 9.54 -0.75
N VAL A 65 -10.41 8.28 -0.55
CA VAL A 65 -10.73 7.56 0.69
C VAL A 65 -10.05 8.23 1.89
N ALA A 66 -8.77 8.60 1.76
CA ALA A 66 -8.04 9.30 2.80
C ALA A 66 -8.66 10.68 3.13
N SER A 67 -9.08 11.44 2.12
CA SER A 67 -9.67 12.77 2.32
C SER A 67 -11.03 12.73 3.02
N CYS A 68 -11.81 11.66 2.84
CA CYS A 68 -13.10 11.47 3.49
C CYS A 68 -13.01 10.92 4.92
N ALA A 69 -11.90 10.30 5.32
CA ALA A 69 -11.81 9.54 6.57
C ALA A 69 -12.05 10.35 7.86
N ALA A 70 -11.83 11.67 7.84
CA ALA A 70 -12.10 12.51 9.01
C ALA A 70 -13.59 12.66 9.34
N THR A 71 -14.47 12.47 8.34
CA THR A 71 -15.92 12.72 8.47
C THR A 71 -16.78 11.54 8.01
N ASP A 72 -16.19 10.55 7.34
CA ASP A 72 -16.86 9.34 6.90
C ASP A 72 -16.32 8.10 7.65
N PRO A 73 -17.13 7.47 8.52
CA PRO A 73 -16.69 6.28 9.26
C PRO A 73 -16.35 5.11 8.35
N VAL A 74 -17.00 4.97 7.18
CA VAL A 74 -16.71 3.88 6.24
C VAL A 74 -15.30 4.05 5.66
N ALA A 75 -14.94 5.28 5.26
CA ALA A 75 -13.61 5.60 4.79
C ALA A 75 -12.54 5.36 5.88
N ALA A 76 -12.82 5.77 7.13
CA ALA A 76 -11.93 5.52 8.26
C ALA A 76 -11.73 4.01 8.52
N GLU A 77 -12.81 3.22 8.45
CA GLU A 77 -12.75 1.76 8.61
C GLU A 77 -11.91 1.09 7.51
N ILE A 78 -12.03 1.55 6.26
CA ILE A 78 -11.22 1.05 5.14
C ILE A 78 -9.73 1.31 5.39
N LEU A 79 -9.36 2.51 5.83
CA LEU A 79 -7.95 2.84 6.12
C LEU A 79 -7.44 2.07 7.35
N GLY A 80 -8.27 1.90 8.38
CA GLY A 80 -7.94 1.04 9.52
C GLY A 80 -7.72 -0.42 9.11
N ALA A 81 -8.52 -0.94 8.19
CA ALA A 81 -8.33 -2.28 7.63
C ALA A 81 -7.04 -2.37 6.79
N ALA A 82 -6.72 -1.33 6.02
CA ALA A 82 -5.47 -1.27 5.28
C ALA A 82 -4.25 -1.28 6.22
N ALA A 83 -4.28 -0.47 7.27
CA ALA A 83 -3.26 -0.43 8.33
C ALA A 83 -3.04 -1.80 8.96
N ARG A 84 -4.13 -2.53 9.29
CA ARG A 84 -4.06 -3.91 9.80
C ARG A 84 -3.35 -4.85 8.84
N HIS A 85 -3.73 -4.85 7.55
CA HIS A 85 -3.09 -5.71 6.55
C HIS A 85 -1.59 -5.43 6.39
N LEU A 86 -1.19 -4.16 6.40
CA LEU A 86 0.21 -3.76 6.33
C LEU A 86 0.98 -4.22 7.58
N ALA A 87 0.41 -4.01 8.77
CA ALA A 87 1.01 -4.43 10.02
C ALA A 87 1.11 -5.96 10.16
N ASP A 88 0.10 -6.71 9.71
CA ASP A 88 0.13 -8.18 9.66
C ASP A 88 1.27 -8.67 8.75
N SER A 89 1.45 -8.02 7.60
CA SER A 89 2.51 -8.36 6.64
C SER A 89 3.90 -8.10 7.23
N ALA A 90 4.08 -6.97 7.91
CA ALA A 90 5.33 -6.66 8.61
C ALA A 90 5.59 -7.66 9.75
N ALA A 91 4.58 -7.97 10.55
CA ALA A 91 4.71 -8.88 11.68
C ALA A 91 5.08 -10.31 11.26
N ALA A 92 4.59 -10.77 10.11
CA ALA A 92 4.89 -12.09 9.58
C ALA A 92 6.37 -12.29 9.22
N VAL A 93 7.11 -11.21 8.94
CA VAL A 93 8.52 -11.27 8.49
C VAL A 93 9.50 -10.64 9.48
N CYS A 94 9.01 -9.93 10.50
CA CYS A 94 9.84 -9.25 11.47
C CYS A 94 10.55 -10.27 12.40
N PRO A 95 11.86 -10.16 12.63
CA PRO A 95 12.56 -11.02 13.58
C PRO A 95 11.96 -10.97 14.98
N ALA A 96 11.85 -12.14 15.63
CA ALA A 96 11.28 -12.25 16.98
C ALA A 96 12.23 -11.76 18.09
N ALA A 97 13.52 -11.58 17.79
CA ALA A 97 14.55 -11.15 18.74
C ALA A 97 15.33 -9.95 18.20
N GLY A 98 15.91 -9.17 19.12
CA GLY A 98 16.64 -7.94 18.82
C GLY A 98 15.76 -6.69 18.76
N GLU A 99 16.28 -5.64 18.14
CA GLU A 99 15.58 -4.36 17.91
C GLU A 99 15.37 -4.17 16.40
N PRO A 100 14.41 -4.88 15.79
CA PRO A 100 14.19 -4.78 14.35
C PRO A 100 13.73 -3.36 13.97
N LEU A 101 14.26 -2.85 12.87
CA LEU A 101 13.85 -1.57 12.31
C LEU A 101 12.75 -1.79 11.27
N VAL A 102 11.70 -0.97 11.33
CA VAL A 102 10.59 -0.98 10.37
C VAL A 102 10.49 0.41 9.75
N ALA A 103 10.57 0.45 8.42
CA ALA A 103 10.33 1.65 7.63
C ALA A 103 9.13 1.43 6.72
N VAL A 104 8.24 2.43 6.65
CA VAL A 104 7.13 2.46 5.70
C VAL A 104 7.56 3.25 4.47
N THR A 105 7.48 2.64 3.31
CA THR A 105 7.94 3.25 2.04
C THR A 105 6.83 3.27 0.99
N GLY A 106 7.08 3.95 -0.13
CA GLY A 106 6.18 4.00 -1.27
C GLY A 106 5.09 5.07 -1.16
N GLY A 107 4.24 5.16 -2.19
CA GLY A 107 3.30 6.27 -2.36
C GLY A 107 2.17 6.36 -1.33
N LEU A 108 1.95 5.32 -0.53
CA LEU A 108 0.94 5.30 0.53
C LEU A 108 1.26 6.24 1.69
N THR A 109 2.53 6.54 1.92
CA THR A 109 2.93 7.51 2.96
C THR A 109 2.36 8.91 2.69
N ARG A 110 2.06 9.23 1.43
CA ARG A 110 1.42 10.49 1.03
C ARG A 110 -0.05 10.59 1.41
N LEU A 111 -0.69 9.51 1.87
CA LEU A 111 -2.04 9.57 2.42
C LEU A 111 -2.06 10.24 3.80
N GLY A 112 -0.90 10.43 4.44
CA GLY A 112 -0.74 11.17 5.69
C GLY A 112 -1.40 10.47 6.88
N ASP A 113 -1.74 11.27 7.89
CA ASP A 113 -2.30 10.81 9.17
C ASP A 113 -3.48 9.83 9.05
N PRO A 114 -4.43 9.98 8.09
CA PRO A 114 -5.52 9.01 7.89
C PRO A 114 -5.07 7.55 7.74
N LEU A 115 -3.86 7.29 7.22
CA LEU A 115 -3.29 5.94 7.16
C LEU A 115 -2.13 5.75 8.15
N LEU A 116 -1.27 6.76 8.31
CA LEU A 116 -0.03 6.61 9.09
C LEU A 116 -0.30 6.46 10.58
N VAL A 117 -1.30 7.14 11.13
CA VAL A 117 -1.69 7.01 12.54
C VAL A 117 -2.21 5.60 12.86
N PRO A 118 -3.26 5.07 12.17
CA PRO A 118 -3.72 3.71 12.46
C PRO A 118 -2.66 2.66 12.16
N LEU A 119 -1.77 2.87 11.17
CA LEU A 119 -0.64 1.97 10.93
C LEU A 119 0.36 1.97 12.09
N GLY A 120 0.65 3.16 12.64
CA GLY A 120 1.39 3.35 13.90
C GLY A 120 0.85 2.48 15.01
N ASP A 121 -0.44 2.61 15.29
CA ASP A 121 -1.12 1.89 16.36
C ASP A 121 -1.07 0.37 16.14
N GLU A 122 -1.35 -0.11 14.92
CA GLU A 122 -1.37 -1.55 14.64
C GLU A 122 0.03 -2.18 14.68
N LEU A 123 1.06 -1.45 14.26
CA LEU A 123 2.46 -1.89 14.38
C LEU A 123 2.92 -1.88 15.85
N ALA A 124 2.59 -0.86 16.63
CA ALA A 124 2.93 -0.82 18.06
C ALA A 124 2.31 -1.98 18.84
N LYS A 125 1.08 -2.38 18.47
CA LYS A 125 0.38 -3.54 19.08
C LYS A 125 1.03 -4.88 18.72
N ARG A 126 1.45 -5.07 17.46
CA ARG A 126 1.94 -6.37 16.94
C ARG A 126 3.43 -6.57 17.09
N LEU A 127 4.18 -5.48 16.97
CA LEU A 127 5.64 -5.45 16.98
C LEU A 127 6.14 -4.46 18.03
N PRO A 128 5.82 -4.67 19.32
CA PRO A 128 6.24 -3.75 20.38
C PRO A 128 7.76 -3.63 20.53
N GLN A 129 8.52 -4.62 20.05
CA GLN A 129 9.98 -4.62 20.03
C GLN A 129 10.58 -3.88 18.82
N ALA A 130 9.79 -3.62 17.78
CA ALA A 130 10.28 -2.99 16.57
C ALA A 130 10.35 -1.46 16.73
N ARG A 131 11.39 -0.86 16.14
CA ARG A 131 11.55 0.59 16.09
C ARG A 131 11.16 1.12 14.73
N TRP A 132 10.27 2.11 14.72
CA TRP A 132 9.97 2.86 13.51
C TRP A 132 11.15 3.73 13.12
N THR A 133 11.52 3.66 11.85
CA THR A 133 12.56 4.51 11.27
C THR A 133 12.09 5.11 9.96
N ALA A 134 12.63 6.27 9.62
CA ALA A 134 12.50 6.79 8.27
C ALA A 134 13.27 5.88 7.30
N ALA A 135 12.78 5.78 6.07
CA ALA A 135 13.56 5.20 4.99
C ALA A 135 14.83 6.04 4.77
N GLU A 136 15.99 5.38 4.61
CA GLU A 136 17.26 6.08 4.36
C GLU A 136 17.34 6.77 2.99
N GLY A 137 16.41 6.47 2.10
CA GLY A 137 16.34 6.97 0.74
C GLY A 137 15.14 6.37 0.02
N ASP A 138 15.08 6.60 -1.28
CA ASP A 138 14.04 6.05 -2.14
C ASP A 138 14.48 4.74 -2.83
N PRO A 139 13.59 4.05 -3.57
CA PRO A 139 13.96 2.83 -4.30
C PRO A 139 15.07 3.02 -5.35
N LEU A 140 15.23 4.22 -5.90
CA LEU A 140 16.31 4.52 -6.85
C LEU A 140 17.65 4.58 -6.12
N ASP A 141 17.72 5.22 -4.95
CA ASP A 141 18.90 5.22 -4.09
C ASP A 141 19.33 3.78 -3.75
N GLY A 142 18.36 2.94 -3.36
CA GLY A 142 18.59 1.53 -3.08
C GLY A 142 19.14 0.77 -4.31
N SER A 143 18.56 1.01 -5.48
CA SER A 143 18.99 0.38 -6.74
C SER A 143 20.42 0.75 -7.12
N VAL A 144 20.78 2.02 -6.97
CA VAL A 144 22.15 2.52 -7.22
C VAL A 144 23.13 1.89 -6.24
N ARG A 145 22.82 1.86 -4.93
CA ARG A 145 23.67 1.23 -3.90
C ARG A 145 23.93 -0.24 -4.21
N VAL A 146 22.90 -0.99 -4.59
CA VAL A 146 23.02 -2.42 -4.96
C VAL A 146 23.91 -2.57 -6.20
N ALA A 147 23.66 -1.79 -7.26
CA ALA A 147 24.45 -1.86 -8.49
C ALA A 147 25.93 -1.51 -8.26
N THR A 148 26.23 -0.46 -7.48
CA THR A 148 27.60 -0.09 -7.12
C THR A 148 28.27 -1.20 -6.33
N ALA A 149 27.62 -1.74 -5.29
CA ALA A 149 28.21 -2.79 -4.46
C ALA A 149 28.50 -4.07 -5.25
N LEU A 150 27.65 -4.42 -6.22
CA LEU A 150 27.91 -5.52 -7.15
C LEU A 150 29.11 -5.22 -8.06
N ALA A 151 29.18 -4.02 -8.64
CA ALA A 151 30.28 -3.61 -9.52
C ALA A 151 31.64 -3.53 -8.81
N THR A 152 31.65 -3.20 -7.52
CA THR A 152 32.88 -3.09 -6.70
C THR A 152 33.18 -4.33 -5.87
N GLY A 153 32.39 -5.40 -5.98
CA GLY A 153 32.58 -6.64 -5.21
C GLY A 153 32.38 -6.46 -3.70
N SER A 154 31.62 -5.46 -3.26
CA SER A 154 31.38 -5.14 -1.85
C SER A 154 29.94 -5.42 -1.41
N PHE A 155 29.18 -6.20 -2.18
CA PHE A 155 27.80 -6.56 -1.85
C PHE A 155 27.78 -7.63 -0.72
N THR A 156 27.13 -7.31 0.40
CA THR A 156 27.18 -8.12 1.63
C THR A 156 25.85 -8.79 1.98
N LEU A 157 24.77 -8.56 1.22
CA LEU A 157 23.50 -9.22 1.50
C LEU A 157 23.60 -10.71 1.12
N PRO A 158 23.11 -11.62 1.98
CA PRO A 158 23.15 -13.04 1.71
C PRO A 158 22.33 -13.37 0.46
N GLY A 159 22.90 -14.17 -0.45
CA GLY A 159 22.13 -14.81 -1.51
C GLY A 159 21.26 -15.92 -0.94
N ASP A 160 20.03 -16.06 -1.43
CA ASP A 160 19.21 -17.26 -1.22
C ASP A 160 19.44 -18.18 -2.43
N ASP A 161 19.73 -19.46 -2.20
CA ASP A 161 20.03 -20.44 -3.25
C ASP A 161 18.87 -20.63 -4.25
N ARG A 162 17.67 -20.13 -3.92
CA ARG A 162 16.49 -20.13 -4.79
C ARG A 162 16.36 -18.88 -5.65
N MET A 163 17.22 -17.87 -5.45
CA MET A 163 17.24 -16.68 -6.29
C MET A 163 17.75 -17.01 -7.68
N LEU A 164 17.03 -16.54 -8.69
CA LEU A 164 17.47 -16.59 -10.08
C LEU A 164 18.71 -15.71 -10.25
N TRP A 165 19.83 -16.31 -10.67
CA TRP A 165 20.99 -15.58 -11.17
C TRP A 165 21.13 -15.70 -12.69
N VAL A 166 21.66 -14.67 -13.32
CA VAL A 166 22.01 -14.70 -14.76
C VAL A 166 23.50 -14.43 -14.85
N THR A 167 24.26 -15.44 -15.26
CA THR A 167 25.69 -15.30 -15.57
C THR A 167 25.84 -15.03 -17.05
N THR A 168 26.47 -13.92 -17.41
CA THR A 168 26.98 -13.74 -18.78
C THR A 168 28.14 -14.71 -18.97
N ALA A 169 28.04 -15.60 -19.97
CA ALA A 169 29.17 -16.44 -20.35
C ALA A 169 30.34 -15.52 -20.77
N PRO A 170 31.59 -15.84 -20.40
CA PRO A 170 32.73 -15.12 -20.95
C PRO A 170 32.74 -15.34 -22.46
N ASP A 171 32.87 -14.26 -23.23
CA ASP A 171 33.17 -14.35 -24.66
C ASP A 171 34.45 -15.18 -24.82
N GLY A 172 34.33 -16.31 -25.53
CA GLY A 172 35.42 -17.26 -25.77
C GLY A 172 36.49 -16.75 -26.70
#